data_AF-A0A2E0UD35-F1
#
_entry.id   AF-A0A2E0UD35-F1
#
_cell.length_a   1.000
_cell.length_b   1.000
_cell.length_c   1.000
_cell.angle_alpha   90.00
_cell.angle_beta   90.00
_cell.angle_gamma   90.00
#
_symmetry.space_group_name_H-M   'P 1'
#
loop_
_entity.id
_entity.type
_entity.pdbx_description
1 polymer ?
#
loop_
_entity_poly.entity_id
_entity_poly.type
_entity_poly.pdbx_seq_one_letter_code
_entity_poly.pdbx_strand_id
1 'polypeptide(L)'
;MIRYRWILLVFIVFGALIFSELAEQPALTNADKVHRIADDLACPVCDGQSVAESDVPIAQAIRTEIARMVDEGFTDSAIRSDLVSRFGEDIDYTPKQSGLTGLVWLIPILAGVLAVFLLASTLRKWQGENPFKVVTIKNRRLPVLLFVLGVPVVAWILIAQFTGNRGANDFPTGDIPSSTRTLLIEAQTASDENKILLYNEVLVIQPSNVEALTYRGWTFWRTGNSEAARNDFAAAIEIDPTYPDVRVFRASQLFADGNYEEASENLIDLDALEAPPIVWDLLSNSKLRERTAAALAAQGELVKALQLLDSGILRDAEDASLLAERGWLLANTFEPNLIEAAIESLDTALVLEPTHPHALAYRALVRFVLLEDELGATADIEKFKELMNPPELLVQLLETQGLLN
;
A
#
# COMPACT_ATOMS: atom_id res chain seq x y z
N MET A 1 -28.99 30.12 52.13
CA MET A 1 -28.89 28.76 51.55
C MET A 1 -28.42 28.72 50.09
N ILE A 2 -28.73 29.69 49.24
CA ILE A 2 -28.34 29.68 47.81
C ILE A 2 -26.80 29.75 47.57
N ARG A 3 -26.04 30.45 48.40
CA ARG A 3 -24.57 30.57 48.24
C ARG A 3 -23.79 29.26 48.38
N TYR A 4 -24.23 28.34 49.24
CA TYR A 4 -23.54 27.06 49.44
C TYR A 4 -23.82 26.05 48.32
N ARG A 5 -24.96 26.17 47.62
CA ARG A 5 -25.31 25.28 46.50
C ARG A 5 -24.40 25.49 45.30
N TRP A 6 -24.01 26.72 45.01
CA TRP A 6 -23.07 27.04 43.92
C TRP A 6 -21.64 26.58 44.21
N ILE A 7 -21.19 26.68 45.46
CA ILE A 7 -19.87 26.19 45.88
C ILE A 7 -19.80 24.67 45.75
N LEU A 8 -20.86 23.97 46.16
CA LEU A 8 -20.95 22.52 46.07
C LEU A 8 -21.00 22.03 44.60
N LEU A 9 -21.69 22.77 43.72
CA LEU A 9 -21.75 22.46 42.29
C LEU A 9 -20.40 22.66 41.61
N VAL A 10 -19.67 23.74 41.94
CA VAL A 10 -18.29 23.95 41.47
C VAL A 10 -17.37 22.84 41.97
N PHE A 11 -17.50 22.41 43.23
CA PHE A 11 -16.69 21.33 43.79
C PHE A 11 -16.97 19.97 43.12
N ILE A 12 -18.24 19.70 42.76
CA ILE A 12 -18.63 18.48 42.05
C ILE A 12 -18.11 18.50 40.61
N VAL A 13 -18.22 19.64 39.91
CA VAL A 13 -17.72 19.79 38.53
C VAL A 13 -16.19 19.67 38.52
N PHE A 14 -15.52 20.30 39.47
CA PHE A 14 -14.06 20.22 39.60
C PHE A 14 -13.60 18.81 40.00
N GLY A 15 -14.35 18.15 40.89
CA GLY A 15 -14.12 16.76 41.24
C GLY A 15 -14.31 15.81 40.06
N ALA A 16 -15.35 16.01 39.23
CA ALA A 16 -15.61 15.22 38.04
C ALA A 16 -14.54 15.41 36.96
N LEU A 17 -14.04 16.64 36.77
CA LEU A 17 -12.94 16.92 35.85
C LEU A 17 -11.63 16.26 36.30
N ILE A 18 -11.30 16.33 37.60
CA ILE A 18 -10.13 15.64 38.14
C ILE A 18 -10.27 14.12 38.04
N PHE A 19 -11.48 13.57 38.24
CA PHE A 19 -11.74 12.14 38.11
C PHE A 19 -11.65 11.65 36.65
N SER A 20 -12.00 12.49 35.69
CA SER A 20 -11.81 12.23 34.26
C SER A 20 -10.34 12.11 33.86
N GLU A 21 -9.46 12.89 34.50
CA GLU A 21 -8.02 12.87 34.23
C GLU A 21 -7.32 11.68 34.92
N LEU A 22 -7.88 11.18 36.02
CA LEU A 22 -7.34 10.08 36.82
C LEU A 22 -7.91 8.71 36.43
N ALA A 23 -8.92 8.65 35.57
CA ALA A 23 -9.45 7.39 35.06
C ALA A 23 -8.43 6.76 34.10
N GLU A 24 -7.79 5.70 34.58
CA GLU A 24 -6.66 4.96 33.98
C GLU A 24 -6.81 4.67 32.48
N GLN A 25 -5.76 5.00 31.71
CA GLN A 25 -5.58 4.50 30.35
C GLN A 25 -5.34 2.98 30.38
N PRO A 26 -5.91 2.20 29.44
CA PRO A 26 -5.70 0.76 29.37
C PRO A 26 -4.21 0.43 29.20
N ALA A 27 -3.79 -0.74 29.69
CA ALA A 27 -2.42 -1.22 29.58
C ALA A 27 -2.04 -1.37 28.08
N LEU A 28 -1.21 -0.45 27.58
CA LEU A 28 -0.70 -0.46 26.22
C LEU A 28 0.19 -1.69 26.00
N THR A 29 0.03 -2.36 24.85
CA THR A 29 0.99 -3.40 24.45
C THR A 29 2.34 -2.77 24.11
N ASN A 30 3.42 -3.57 24.08
CA ASN A 30 4.73 -3.07 23.64
C ASN A 30 4.65 -2.47 22.22
N ALA A 31 3.85 -3.06 21.33
CA ALA A 31 3.64 -2.53 19.98
C ALA A 31 2.96 -1.14 20.00
N ASP A 32 1.91 -0.98 20.82
CA ASP A 32 1.23 0.33 20.97
C ASP A 32 2.17 1.38 21.58
N LYS A 33 3.04 0.95 22.50
CA LYS A 33 4.04 1.80 23.13
C LYS A 33 5.11 2.26 22.12
N VAL A 34 5.60 1.35 21.28
CA VAL A 34 6.54 1.68 20.19
C VAL A 34 5.90 2.66 19.21
N HIS A 35 4.66 2.40 18.79
CA HIS A 35 3.96 3.27 17.87
C HIS A 35 3.76 4.68 18.45
N ARG A 36 3.30 4.78 19.71
CA ARG A 36 3.15 6.07 20.41
C ARG A 36 4.45 6.86 20.51
N ILE A 37 5.57 6.21 20.87
CA ILE A 37 6.87 6.88 20.97
C ILE A 37 7.33 7.34 19.58
N ALA A 38 7.14 6.52 18.55
CA ALA A 38 7.49 6.86 17.18
C ALA A 38 6.62 8.00 16.61
N ASP A 39 5.39 8.14 17.06
CA ASP A 39 4.47 9.19 16.60
C ASP A 39 4.82 10.57 17.18
N ASP A 40 5.30 10.60 18.42
CA ASP A 40 5.79 11.81 19.08
C ASP A 40 7.17 12.30 18.56
N LEU A 41 7.76 11.62 17.56
CA LEU A 41 9.07 11.92 17.00
C LEU A 41 8.94 12.28 15.52
N ALA A 42 9.52 13.41 15.12
CA ALA A 42 9.57 13.85 13.73
C ALA A 42 10.58 13.01 12.91
N CYS A 43 10.28 12.70 11.66
CA CYS A 43 11.27 12.11 10.77
C CYS A 43 12.28 13.18 10.32
N PRO A 44 13.60 13.00 10.56
CA PRO A 44 14.60 14.05 10.29
C PRO A 44 14.85 14.34 8.79
N VAL A 45 14.38 13.45 7.91
CA VAL A 45 14.57 13.58 6.45
C VAL A 45 13.25 13.71 5.69
N CYS A 46 12.11 13.64 6.40
CA CYS A 46 10.78 13.70 5.82
C CYS A 46 10.19 15.09 6.04
N ASP A 47 9.38 15.57 5.10
CA ASP A 47 8.76 16.90 5.21
C ASP A 47 7.51 16.83 6.11
N GLY A 48 7.70 17.11 7.40
CA GLY A 48 6.62 17.29 8.37
C GLY A 48 5.91 16.02 8.86
N GLN A 49 6.44 14.83 8.59
CA GLN A 49 5.87 13.53 9.00
C GLN A 49 6.53 12.97 10.27
N SER A 50 5.78 12.17 11.05
CA SER A 50 6.33 11.45 12.20
C SER A 50 7.11 10.20 11.80
N VAL A 51 7.95 9.69 12.70
CA VAL A 51 8.69 8.42 12.52
C VAL A 51 7.73 7.22 12.46
N ALA A 52 6.56 7.31 13.08
CA ALA A 52 5.53 6.28 13.02
C ALA A 52 4.91 6.16 11.62
N GLU A 53 4.69 7.29 10.94
CA GLU A 53 3.99 7.36 9.64
C GLU A 53 4.94 7.22 8.44
N SER A 54 6.22 7.54 8.60
CA SER A 54 7.18 7.57 7.50
C SER A 54 7.74 6.18 7.14
N ASP A 55 7.68 5.82 5.86
CA ASP A 55 8.20 4.53 5.35
C ASP A 55 9.61 4.59 4.73
N VAL A 56 10.32 5.71 4.93
CA VAL A 56 11.72 5.84 4.50
C VAL A 56 12.66 4.94 5.33
N PRO A 57 13.82 4.51 4.77
CA PRO A 57 14.75 3.61 5.47
C PRO A 57 15.20 4.11 6.85
N ILE A 58 15.38 5.43 7.03
CA ILE A 58 15.78 5.99 8.32
C ILE A 58 14.67 5.91 9.37
N ALA A 59 13.40 6.07 8.98
CA ALA A 59 12.27 5.97 9.88
C ALA A 59 12.02 4.50 10.29
N GLN A 60 12.22 3.56 9.36
CA GLN A 60 12.20 2.12 9.68
C GLN A 60 13.29 1.76 10.69
N ALA A 61 14.52 2.23 10.47
CA ALA A 61 15.63 2.00 11.39
C ALA A 61 15.36 2.57 12.80
N ILE A 62 14.79 3.76 12.89
CA ILE A 62 14.41 4.37 14.18
C ILE A 62 13.29 3.56 14.85
N ARG A 63 12.26 3.10 14.12
CA ARG A 63 11.19 2.25 14.66
C ARG A 63 11.72 0.92 15.20
N THR A 64 12.65 0.29 14.48
CA THR A 64 13.31 -0.95 14.94
C THR A 64 14.11 -0.70 16.22
N GLU A 65 14.81 0.42 16.31
CA GLU A 65 15.59 0.78 17.50
C GLU A 65 14.70 1.13 18.70
N ILE A 66 13.58 1.82 18.49
CA ILE A 66 12.56 2.06 19.53
C ILE A 66 11.99 0.73 20.03
N ALA A 67 11.63 -0.19 19.12
CA ALA A 67 11.13 -1.52 19.49
C ALA A 67 12.13 -2.28 20.36
N ARG A 68 13.41 -2.31 19.95
CA ARG A 68 14.49 -2.93 20.72
C ARG A 68 14.60 -2.36 22.14
N MET A 69 14.59 -1.03 22.29
CA MET A 69 14.68 -0.39 23.60
C MET A 69 13.43 -0.59 24.47
N VAL A 70 12.24 -0.64 23.86
CA VAL A 70 10.99 -0.96 24.59
C VAL A 70 11.03 -2.40 25.11
N ASP A 71 11.48 -3.35 24.30
CA ASP A 71 11.60 -4.76 24.69
C ASP A 71 12.69 -4.99 25.76
N GLU A 72 13.75 -4.17 25.75
CA GLU A 72 14.78 -4.15 26.80
C GLU A 72 14.33 -3.44 28.10
N GLY A 73 13.10 -2.90 28.13
CA GLY A 73 12.51 -2.31 29.34
C GLY A 73 12.96 -0.87 29.62
N PHE A 74 13.47 -0.14 28.62
CA PHE A 74 13.81 1.27 28.78
C PHE A 74 12.55 2.13 29.00
N THR A 75 12.71 3.23 29.73
CA THR A 75 11.66 4.23 29.95
C THR A 75 11.52 5.14 28.74
N ASP A 76 10.32 5.66 28.48
CA ASP A 76 9.99 6.53 27.34
C ASP A 76 10.91 7.76 27.27
N SER A 77 11.27 8.32 28.44
CA SER A 77 12.21 9.43 28.57
C SER A 77 13.65 9.06 28.21
N ALA A 78 14.08 7.84 28.50
CA ALA A 78 15.42 7.36 28.17
C ALA A 78 15.55 7.10 26.67
N ILE A 79 14.52 6.50 26.07
CA ILE A 79 14.39 6.30 24.61
C ILE A 79 14.45 7.64 23.88
N ARG A 80 13.62 8.60 24.31
CA ARG A 80 13.58 9.94 23.71
C ARG A 80 14.91 10.67 23.85
N SER A 81 15.56 10.60 25.02
CA SER A 81 16.85 11.23 25.23
C SER A 81 17.98 10.61 24.39
N ASP A 82 17.98 9.29 24.20
CA ASP A 82 18.96 8.62 23.34
C ASP A 82 18.76 9.04 21.87
N LEU A 83 17.53 9.04 21.39
CA LEU A 83 17.21 9.44 20.01
C LEU A 83 17.51 10.93 19.75
N VAL A 84 17.13 11.83 20.67
CA VAL A 84 17.48 13.27 20.58
C VAL A 84 19.01 13.47 20.58
N SER A 85 19.77 12.67 21.33
CA SER A 85 21.23 12.78 21.35
C SER A 85 21.89 12.39 20.01
N ARG A 86 21.25 11.51 19.24
CA ARG A 86 21.74 11.01 17.95
C ARG A 86 21.28 11.84 16.77
N PHE A 87 20.05 12.35 16.81
CA PHE A 87 19.38 12.98 15.68
C PHE A 87 19.10 14.48 15.85
N GLY A 88 19.32 15.06 17.04
CA GLY A 88 19.13 16.49 17.33
C GLY A 88 17.85 16.80 18.12
N GLU A 89 17.73 18.04 18.62
CA GLU A 89 16.54 18.47 19.39
C GLU A 89 15.29 18.69 18.53
N ASP A 90 15.46 18.88 17.22
CA ASP A 90 14.37 19.12 16.27
C ASP A 90 13.53 17.86 15.97
N ILE A 91 13.95 16.69 16.46
CA ILE A 91 13.23 15.42 16.28
C ILE A 91 12.06 15.26 17.26
N ASP A 92 11.98 16.07 18.31
CA ASP A 92 11.03 15.91 19.40
C ASP A 92 9.90 16.95 19.31
N TYR A 93 8.67 16.52 18.97
CA TYR A 93 7.51 17.41 18.92
C TYR A 93 7.12 17.95 20.30
N THR A 94 7.66 17.38 21.39
CA THR A 94 7.40 17.83 22.76
C THR A 94 8.58 18.68 23.27
N PRO A 95 8.50 20.03 23.25
CA PRO A 95 9.61 20.85 23.72
C PRO A 95 9.87 20.57 25.21
N LYS A 96 11.12 20.22 25.55
CA LYS A 96 11.56 20.02 26.94
C LYS A 96 11.14 21.23 27.78
N GLN A 97 10.31 21.02 28.80
CA GLN A 97 9.81 22.07 29.69
C GLN A 97 10.88 22.59 30.66
N SER A 98 12.09 22.90 30.19
CA SER A 98 13.16 23.47 31.00
C SER A 98 13.50 24.88 30.51
N GLY A 99 12.93 25.90 31.16
CA GLY A 99 13.28 27.31 30.95
C GLY A 99 12.09 28.26 30.74
N LEU A 100 12.34 29.36 30.02
CA LEU A 100 11.39 30.45 29.77
C LEU A 100 10.10 30.02 29.04
N THR A 101 10.11 28.86 28.38
CA THR A 101 8.99 28.28 27.62
C THR A 101 7.79 27.93 28.50
N GLY A 102 8.02 27.53 29.76
CA GLY A 102 6.94 27.29 30.73
C GLY A 102 6.23 28.58 31.19
N LEU A 103 6.90 29.74 31.07
CA LEU A 103 6.33 31.03 31.45
C LEU A 103 5.17 31.44 30.53
N VAL A 104 5.21 31.01 29.27
CA VAL A 104 4.16 31.27 28.28
C VAL A 104 2.82 30.67 28.73
N TRP A 105 2.84 29.53 29.42
CA TRP A 105 1.64 28.86 29.93
C TRP A 105 1.12 29.47 31.25
N LEU A 106 1.97 30.20 32.00
CA LEU A 106 1.58 30.93 33.21
C LEU A 106 0.86 32.26 32.91
N ILE A 107 1.16 32.87 31.76
CA ILE A 107 0.58 34.16 31.35
C ILE A 107 -0.96 34.11 31.24
N PRO A 108 -1.59 33.11 30.60
CA PRO A 108 -3.04 32.99 30.53
C PRO A 108 -3.71 32.87 31.91
N ILE A 109 -3.10 32.09 32.82
CA ILE A 109 -3.63 31.87 34.17
C ILE A 109 -3.56 33.19 34.97
N LEU A 110 -2.43 33.89 34.92
CA LEU A 110 -2.27 35.18 35.59
C LEU A 110 -3.22 36.24 35.04
N ALA A 111 -3.39 36.30 33.71
CA ALA A 111 -4.34 37.21 33.07
C ALA A 111 -5.79 36.89 33.49
N GLY A 112 -6.16 35.62 33.55
CA GLY A 112 -7.48 35.16 34.02
C GLY A 112 -7.74 35.53 35.48
N VAL A 113 -6.78 35.29 36.37
CA VAL A 113 -6.88 35.66 37.80
C VAL A 113 -7.00 37.17 37.96
N LEU A 114 -6.23 37.95 37.21
CA LEU A 114 -6.28 39.42 37.24
C LEU A 114 -7.66 39.93 36.76
N ALA A 115 -8.20 39.34 35.69
CA ALA A 115 -9.51 39.68 35.17
C ALA A 115 -10.62 39.40 36.19
N VAL A 116 -10.62 38.22 36.81
CA VAL A 116 -11.59 37.84 37.86
C VAL A 116 -11.45 38.74 39.08
N PHE A 117 -10.23 39.07 39.49
CA PHE A 117 -9.96 39.98 40.62
C PHE A 117 -10.51 41.39 40.36
N LEU A 118 -10.26 41.95 39.18
CA LEU A 118 -10.79 43.25 38.77
C LEU A 118 -12.32 43.25 38.72
N LEU A 119 -12.92 42.18 38.20
CA LEU A 119 -14.37 42.02 38.12
C LEU A 119 -15.02 41.86 39.51
N ALA A 120 -14.41 41.09 40.41
CA ALA A 120 -14.87 40.96 41.80
C ALA A 120 -14.71 42.27 42.59
N SER A 121 -13.64 43.03 42.36
CA SER A 121 -13.39 44.30 43.05
C SER A 121 -14.40 45.40 42.64
N THR A 122 -14.81 45.42 41.37
CA THR A 122 -15.81 46.35 40.84
C THR A 122 -17.21 45.97 41.31
N LEU A 123 -17.55 44.69 41.36
CA LEU A 123 -18.81 44.19 41.91
C LEU A 123 -18.93 44.41 43.43
N ARG A 124 -17.84 44.25 44.20
CA ARG A 124 -17.82 44.57 45.64
C ARG A 124 -18.03 46.06 45.90
N LYS A 125 -17.48 46.95 45.07
CA LYS A 125 -17.74 48.39 45.13
C LYS A 125 -19.19 48.77 44.79
N TRP A 126 -19.95 47.90 44.14
CA TRP A 126 -21.38 48.09 43.84
C TRP A 126 -22.33 47.56 44.93
N GLN A 127 -21.82 46.93 45.98
CA GLN A 127 -22.63 46.42 47.10
C GLN A 127 -22.70 47.39 48.31
N GLY A 128 -22.18 48.60 48.18
CA GLY A 128 -22.32 49.67 49.18
C GLY A 128 -23.13 50.84 48.63
N GLU A 129 -24.46 50.74 48.73
CA GLU A 129 -25.49 51.80 48.88
C GLU A 129 -26.83 51.34 48.24
N ASN A 130 -27.71 50.82 49.12
CA ASN A 130 -29.18 50.83 49.15
C ASN A 130 -30.06 50.69 47.86
N PRO A 131 -31.23 50.03 48.00
CA PRO A 131 -31.94 49.39 46.90
C PRO A 131 -32.80 50.38 46.08
N PHE A 132 -33.00 50.03 44.81
CA PHE A 132 -33.98 50.60 43.88
C PHE A 132 -33.93 52.13 43.67
N LYS A 133 -33.13 52.56 42.68
CA LYS A 133 -33.52 53.64 41.77
C LYS A 133 -33.33 53.17 40.34
N VAL A 134 -34.40 53.25 39.55
CA VAL A 134 -34.39 53.11 38.10
C VAL A 134 -33.41 54.16 37.57
N VAL A 135 -32.23 53.72 37.11
CA VAL A 135 -31.18 54.62 36.63
C VAL A 135 -31.04 54.45 35.13
N THR A 136 -31.54 55.47 34.43
CA THR A 136 -31.14 55.91 33.09
C THR A 136 -29.65 55.71 32.85
N ILE A 137 -29.32 55.11 31.71
CA ILE A 137 -27.96 54.78 31.27
C ILE A 137 -27.13 56.07 31.16
N LYS A 138 -26.36 56.40 32.20
CA LYS A 138 -25.38 57.50 32.17
C LYS A 138 -24.08 57.02 31.52
N ASN A 139 -23.59 57.81 30.58
CA ASN A 139 -22.50 57.60 29.61
C ASN A 139 -21.10 57.23 30.17
N ARG A 140 -20.97 56.90 31.46
CA ARG A 140 -19.69 56.54 32.11
C ARG A 140 -19.44 55.03 32.22
N ARG A 141 -20.44 54.20 31.87
CA ARG A 141 -20.39 52.72 31.94
C ARG A 141 -20.22 52.03 30.59
N LEU A 142 -20.37 52.77 29.48
CA LEU A 142 -20.17 52.30 28.10
C LEU A 142 -18.74 51.81 27.80
N PRO A 143 -17.64 52.47 28.24
CA PRO A 143 -16.29 51.99 27.92
C PRO A 143 -15.94 50.67 28.62
N VAL A 144 -16.51 50.41 29.81
CA VAL A 144 -16.27 49.16 30.55
C VAL A 144 -16.99 47.98 29.89
N LEU A 145 -18.22 48.19 29.42
CA LEU A 145 -18.98 47.17 28.68
C LEU A 145 -18.34 46.86 27.31
N LEU A 146 -17.87 47.88 26.60
CA LEU A 146 -17.11 47.71 25.36
C LEU A 146 -15.79 46.98 25.57
N PHE A 147 -15.11 47.19 26.70
CA PHE A 147 -13.88 46.47 27.02
C PHE A 147 -14.16 45.00 27.37
N VAL A 148 -15.17 44.72 28.20
CA VAL A 148 -15.53 43.35 28.64
C VAL A 148 -16.08 42.50 27.49
N LEU A 149 -16.77 43.09 26.52
CA LEU A 149 -17.22 42.38 25.31
C LEU A 149 -16.19 42.40 24.18
N GLY A 150 -15.39 43.47 24.07
CA GLY A 150 -14.41 43.64 23.00
C GLY A 150 -13.18 42.75 23.15
N VAL A 151 -12.66 42.58 24.37
CA VAL A 151 -11.50 41.70 24.62
C VAL A 151 -11.76 40.24 24.22
N PRO A 152 -12.87 39.58 24.59
CA PRO A 152 -13.12 38.21 24.14
C PRO A 152 -13.38 38.11 22.64
N VAL A 153 -13.98 39.12 22.00
CA VAL A 153 -14.17 39.13 20.53
C VAL A 153 -12.83 39.27 19.81
N VAL A 154 -11.96 40.17 20.27
CA VAL A 154 -10.62 40.34 19.69
C VAL A 154 -9.76 39.11 19.95
N ALA A 155 -9.83 38.51 21.15
CA ALA A 155 -9.16 37.25 21.45
C ALA A 155 -9.68 36.11 20.56
N TRP A 156 -10.99 36.03 20.33
CA TRP A 156 -11.59 35.03 19.43
C TRP A 156 -11.15 35.23 17.97
N ILE A 157 -11.08 36.48 17.49
CA ILE A 157 -10.59 36.80 16.15
C ILE A 157 -9.10 36.45 16.02
N LEU A 158 -8.27 36.78 17.01
CA LEU A 158 -6.84 36.46 17.00
C LEU A 158 -6.59 34.95 17.07
N ILE A 159 -7.35 34.22 17.89
CA ILE A 159 -7.30 32.76 17.94
C ILE A 159 -7.72 32.17 16.59
N ALA A 160 -8.80 32.68 15.99
CA ALA A 160 -9.26 32.24 14.67
C ALA A 160 -8.25 32.53 13.55
N GLN A 161 -7.43 33.58 13.68
CA GLN A 161 -6.35 33.89 12.72
C GLN A 161 -5.10 33.04 12.93
N PHE A 162 -4.86 32.55 14.14
CA PHE A 162 -3.69 31.72 14.47
C PHE A 162 -3.95 30.23 14.29
N THR A 163 -5.20 29.79 14.40
CA THR A 163 -5.63 28.48 13.90
C THR A 163 -5.60 28.54 12.37
N GLY A 164 -4.62 27.89 11.74
CA GLY A 164 -4.30 28.01 10.32
C GLY A 164 -5.49 28.05 9.37
N ASN A 165 -5.32 28.82 8.28
CA ASN A 165 -6.27 28.97 7.20
C ASN A 165 -6.59 27.60 6.59
N ARG A 166 -7.78 27.06 6.86
CA ARG A 166 -8.26 25.79 6.30
C ARG A 166 -8.61 25.98 4.83
N GLY A 167 -8.13 25.09 3.97
CA GLY A 167 -8.46 25.09 2.55
C GLY A 167 -9.91 24.68 2.34
N ALA A 168 -10.53 25.10 1.23
CA ALA A 168 -11.91 24.75 0.89
C ALA A 168 -12.13 23.23 0.63
N ASN A 169 -11.07 22.42 0.68
CA ASN A 169 -11.09 20.97 0.45
C ASN A 169 -10.80 20.15 1.73
N ASP A 170 -10.67 20.76 2.90
CA ASP A 170 -10.47 20.02 4.15
C ASP A 170 -11.81 19.51 4.70
N PHE A 171 -11.92 18.19 4.93
CA PHE A 171 -13.13 17.56 5.46
C PHE A 171 -13.39 17.93 6.94
N PRO A 172 -14.65 17.94 7.41
CA PRO A 172 -15.06 18.68 8.62
C PRO A 172 -14.76 18.00 9.96
N THR A 173 -14.29 16.75 9.95
CA THR A 173 -13.95 15.97 11.15
C THR A 173 -12.50 15.50 11.04
N GLY A 174 -11.81 15.33 12.16
CA GLY A 174 -10.39 15.00 12.21
C GLY A 174 -10.05 13.63 11.62
N ASP A 175 -10.08 13.54 10.30
CA ASP A 175 -9.50 12.45 9.55
C ASP A 175 -7.98 12.59 9.64
N ILE A 176 -7.35 11.54 10.17
CA ILE A 176 -5.91 11.35 10.09
C ILE A 176 -5.57 11.33 8.59
N PRO A 177 -4.56 12.07 8.10
CA PRO A 177 -4.11 11.92 6.72
C PRO A 177 -3.94 10.44 6.41
N SER A 178 -4.68 9.91 5.43
CA SER A 178 -4.56 8.49 5.07
C SER A 178 -3.12 8.20 4.69
N SER A 179 -2.43 7.39 5.51
CA SER A 179 -1.06 6.99 5.22
C SER A 179 -0.97 6.33 3.84
N THR A 180 0.19 6.38 3.18
CA THR A 180 0.40 5.69 1.90
C THR A 180 -0.03 4.22 1.97
N ARG A 181 0.26 3.55 3.09
CA ARG A 181 -0.16 2.17 3.34
C ARG A 181 -1.69 2.02 3.38
N THR A 182 -2.39 2.94 4.02
CA THR A 182 -3.86 2.95 4.08
C THR A 182 -4.45 3.10 2.68
N LEU A 183 -3.94 4.04 1.89
CA LEU A 183 -4.40 4.30 0.52
C LEU A 183 -4.19 3.07 -0.39
N LEU A 184 -3.05 2.39 -0.27
CA LEU A 184 -2.77 1.16 -1.02
C LEU A 184 -3.74 0.02 -0.65
N ILE A 185 -4.04 -0.16 0.65
CA ILE A 185 -5.02 -1.16 1.11
C ILE A 185 -6.42 -0.84 0.60
N GLU A 186 -6.84 0.43 0.67
CA GLU A 186 -8.14 0.87 0.17
C GLU A 186 -8.25 0.61 -1.34
N ALA A 187 -7.18 0.86 -2.10
CA ALA A 187 -7.15 0.63 -3.54
C ALA A 187 -7.39 -0.85 -3.91
N GLN A 188 -6.94 -1.81 -3.09
CA GLN A 188 -7.14 -3.24 -3.38
C GLN A 188 -8.62 -3.64 -3.51
N THR A 189 -9.51 -2.95 -2.77
CA THR A 189 -10.95 -3.26 -2.75
C THR A 189 -11.81 -2.27 -3.55
N ALA A 190 -11.20 -1.20 -4.06
CA ALA A 190 -11.89 -0.15 -4.78
C ALA A 190 -12.31 -0.56 -6.21
N SER A 191 -13.22 0.20 -6.80
CA SER A 191 -13.50 0.13 -8.25
C SER A 191 -12.30 0.61 -9.06
N ASP A 192 -12.21 0.23 -10.34
CA ASP A 192 -11.07 0.61 -11.19
C ASP A 192 -10.91 2.15 -11.32
N GLU A 193 -12.02 2.91 -11.35
CA GLU A 193 -12.00 4.37 -11.33
C GLU A 193 -11.43 4.93 -10.01
N ASN A 194 -11.89 4.40 -8.86
CA ASN A 194 -11.42 4.83 -7.54
C ASN A 194 -9.98 4.39 -7.27
N LYS A 195 -9.54 3.25 -7.80
CA LYS A 195 -8.14 2.78 -7.72
C LYS A 195 -7.18 3.81 -8.29
N ILE A 196 -7.48 4.33 -9.48
CA ILE A 196 -6.62 5.33 -10.13
C ILE A 196 -6.49 6.57 -9.24
N LEU A 197 -7.59 7.02 -8.62
CA LEU A 197 -7.57 8.17 -7.70
C LEU A 197 -6.70 7.89 -6.47
N LEU A 198 -6.87 6.74 -5.83
CA LEU A 198 -6.10 6.36 -4.64
C LEU A 198 -4.60 6.21 -4.95
N TYR A 199 -4.23 5.58 -6.07
CA TYR A 199 -2.84 5.49 -6.49
C TYR A 199 -2.26 6.86 -6.87
N ASN A 200 -3.07 7.78 -7.44
CA ASN A 200 -2.63 9.15 -7.67
C ASN A 200 -2.31 9.86 -6.36
N GLU A 201 -3.13 9.70 -5.32
CA GLU A 201 -2.86 10.26 -4.00
C GLU A 201 -1.57 9.69 -3.39
N VAL A 202 -1.36 8.37 -3.52
CA VAL A 202 -0.09 7.74 -3.12
C VAL A 202 1.09 8.39 -3.84
N LEU A 203 0.99 8.61 -5.15
CA LEU A 203 2.07 9.16 -5.96
C LEU A 203 2.29 10.67 -5.78
N VAL A 204 1.31 11.39 -5.22
CA VAL A 204 1.52 12.76 -4.74
C VAL A 204 2.39 12.76 -3.48
N ILE A 205 2.17 11.82 -2.57
CA ILE A 205 2.94 11.69 -1.31
C ILE A 205 4.32 11.08 -1.57
N GLN A 206 4.37 10.03 -2.40
CA GLN A 206 5.55 9.25 -2.74
C GLN A 206 5.65 9.07 -4.26
N PRO A 207 6.21 10.04 -5.00
CA PRO A 207 6.28 9.99 -6.47
C PRO A 207 7.03 8.77 -7.04
N SER A 208 7.91 8.17 -6.25
CA SER A 208 8.69 6.99 -6.62
C SER A 208 8.12 5.67 -6.08
N ASN A 209 6.85 5.63 -5.67
CA ASN A 209 6.24 4.41 -5.14
C ASN A 209 5.96 3.41 -6.29
N VAL A 210 6.76 2.34 -6.33
CA VAL A 210 6.75 1.33 -7.41
C VAL A 210 5.46 0.53 -7.44
N GLU A 211 4.92 0.18 -6.27
CA GLU A 211 3.64 -0.54 -6.15
C GLU A 211 2.51 0.31 -6.76
N ALA A 212 2.39 1.57 -6.36
CA ALA A 212 1.36 2.46 -6.89
C ALA A 212 1.47 2.67 -8.40
N LEU A 213 2.68 2.88 -8.94
CA LEU A 213 2.90 2.97 -10.39
C LEU A 213 2.47 1.67 -11.10
N THR A 214 2.93 0.52 -10.60
CA THR A 214 2.62 -0.78 -11.20
C THR A 214 1.13 -1.08 -11.22
N TYR A 215 0.44 -0.91 -10.09
CA TYR A 215 -0.98 -1.21 -10.00
C TYR A 215 -1.87 -0.15 -10.64
N ARG A 216 -1.45 1.13 -10.67
CA ARG A 216 -2.12 2.17 -11.46
C ARG A 216 -1.99 1.91 -12.95
N GLY A 217 -0.79 1.54 -13.42
CA GLY A 217 -0.55 1.14 -14.81
C GLY A 217 -1.42 -0.04 -15.24
N TRP A 218 -1.51 -1.08 -14.40
CA TRP A 218 -2.42 -2.21 -14.64
C TRP A 218 -3.89 -1.79 -14.73
N THR A 219 -4.31 -0.89 -13.85
CA THR A 219 -5.68 -0.36 -13.84
C THR A 219 -5.95 0.49 -15.09
N PHE A 220 -4.98 1.29 -15.54
CA PHE A 220 -5.07 2.04 -16.80
C PHE A 220 -5.23 1.12 -18.01
N TRP A 221 -4.43 0.06 -18.10
CA TRP A 221 -4.54 -0.89 -19.21
C TRP A 221 -5.92 -1.55 -19.23
N ARG A 222 -6.41 -2.02 -18.08
CA ARG A 222 -7.74 -2.64 -17.94
C ARG A 222 -8.90 -1.71 -18.29
N THR A 223 -8.72 -0.41 -18.07
CA THR A 223 -9.72 0.64 -18.39
C THR A 223 -9.55 1.22 -19.79
N GLY A 224 -8.62 0.68 -20.59
CA GLY A 224 -8.42 1.02 -22.00
C GLY A 224 -7.42 2.17 -22.25
N ASN A 225 -6.73 2.65 -21.21
CA ASN A 225 -5.68 3.67 -21.35
C ASN A 225 -4.28 3.02 -21.43
N SER A 226 -4.00 2.37 -22.56
CA SER A 226 -2.73 1.65 -22.77
C SER A 226 -1.49 2.54 -22.77
N GLU A 227 -1.61 3.82 -23.12
CA GLU A 227 -0.47 4.75 -23.13
C GLU A 227 -0.05 5.11 -21.70
N ALA A 228 -1.01 5.49 -20.84
CA ALA A 228 -0.72 5.76 -19.43
C ALA A 228 -0.16 4.52 -18.72
N ALA A 229 -0.69 3.33 -19.05
CA ALA A 229 -0.17 2.07 -18.54
C ALA A 229 1.31 1.85 -18.88
N ARG A 230 1.70 2.05 -20.14
CA ARG A 230 3.12 1.91 -20.56
C ARG A 230 4.04 2.87 -19.83
N ASN A 231 3.60 4.12 -19.66
CA ASN A 231 4.40 5.13 -18.96
C ASN A 231 4.60 4.75 -17.48
N ASP A 232 3.54 4.29 -16.81
CA ASP A 232 3.61 3.85 -15.42
C ASP A 232 4.49 2.61 -15.25
N PHE A 233 4.36 1.61 -16.12
CA PHE A 233 5.21 0.42 -16.09
C PHE A 233 6.68 0.74 -16.37
N ALA A 234 6.96 1.63 -17.33
CA ALA A 234 8.31 2.08 -17.62
C ALA A 234 8.94 2.80 -16.42
N ALA A 235 8.19 3.70 -15.78
CA ALA A 235 8.63 4.42 -14.58
C ALA A 235 8.88 3.46 -13.40
N ALA A 236 7.99 2.49 -13.18
CA ALA A 236 8.17 1.48 -12.13
C ALA A 236 9.45 0.65 -12.33
N ILE A 237 9.72 0.19 -13.55
CA ILE A 237 10.95 -0.56 -13.88
C ILE A 237 12.20 0.32 -13.76
N GLU A 238 12.13 1.60 -14.11
CA GLU A 238 13.25 2.53 -13.96
C GLU A 238 13.61 2.76 -12.48
N ILE A 239 12.61 2.84 -11.61
CA ILE A 239 12.81 3.03 -10.16
C ILE A 239 13.30 1.75 -9.50
N ASP A 240 12.64 0.62 -9.77
CA ASP A 240 13.00 -0.68 -9.21
C ASP A 240 12.85 -1.78 -10.28
N PRO A 241 13.96 -2.15 -10.94
CA PRO A 241 13.98 -3.22 -11.93
C PRO A 241 13.68 -4.61 -11.36
N THR A 242 13.71 -4.77 -10.03
CA THR A 242 13.54 -6.04 -9.32
C THR A 242 12.13 -6.27 -8.81
N TYR A 243 11.22 -5.30 -9.01
CA TYR A 243 9.82 -5.47 -8.65
C TYR A 243 9.15 -6.46 -9.63
N PRO A 244 8.67 -7.63 -9.18
CA PRO A 244 8.29 -8.70 -10.11
C PRO A 244 6.94 -8.47 -10.80
N ASP A 245 5.97 -7.86 -10.11
CA ASP A 245 4.61 -7.68 -10.61
C ASP A 245 4.57 -6.85 -11.92
N VAL A 246 5.43 -5.83 -12.02
CA VAL A 246 5.51 -4.97 -13.20
C VAL A 246 5.92 -5.75 -14.44
N ARG A 247 6.75 -6.79 -14.29
CA ARG A 247 7.20 -7.63 -15.41
C ARG A 247 6.05 -8.44 -15.98
N VAL A 248 5.25 -9.07 -15.13
CA VAL A 248 4.07 -9.84 -15.56
C VAL A 248 2.99 -8.93 -16.15
N PHE A 249 2.72 -7.79 -15.51
CA PHE A 249 1.68 -6.86 -15.99
C PHE A 249 2.07 -6.22 -17.32
N ARG A 250 3.33 -5.79 -17.46
CA ARG A 250 3.84 -5.25 -18.72
C ARG A 250 3.87 -6.33 -19.81
N ALA A 251 4.32 -7.55 -19.51
CA ALA A 251 4.28 -8.67 -20.47
C ALA A 251 2.85 -8.99 -20.93
N SER A 252 1.87 -8.95 -20.01
CA SER A 252 0.45 -9.17 -20.33
C SER A 252 -0.09 -8.09 -21.27
N GLN A 253 0.24 -6.82 -21.00
CA GLN A 253 -0.11 -5.72 -21.88
C GLN A 253 0.55 -5.89 -23.26
N LEU A 254 1.86 -6.14 -23.31
CA LEU A 254 2.62 -6.28 -24.55
C LEU A 254 2.10 -7.44 -25.40
N PHE A 255 1.76 -8.57 -24.77
CA PHE A 255 1.11 -9.69 -25.44
C PHE A 255 -0.22 -9.28 -26.09
N ALA A 256 -1.07 -8.54 -25.37
CA ALA A 256 -2.34 -8.04 -25.91
C ALA A 256 -2.15 -7.00 -27.03
N ASP A 257 -1.10 -6.19 -26.95
CA ASP A 257 -0.69 -5.22 -27.96
C ASP A 257 -0.03 -5.90 -29.19
N GLY A 258 0.22 -7.21 -29.15
CA GLY A 258 0.85 -8.00 -30.23
C GLY A 258 2.38 -7.91 -30.26
N ASN A 259 3.00 -7.30 -29.26
CA ASN A 259 4.45 -7.16 -29.13
C ASN A 259 5.03 -8.32 -28.32
N TYR A 260 5.08 -9.50 -28.94
CA TYR A 260 5.46 -10.74 -28.26
C TYR A 260 6.94 -10.83 -27.90
N GLU A 261 7.80 -10.10 -28.62
CA GLU A 261 9.24 -10.07 -28.34
C GLU A 261 9.53 -9.31 -27.03
N GLU A 262 9.04 -8.09 -26.88
CA GLU A 262 9.20 -7.39 -25.60
C GLU A 262 8.45 -8.11 -24.46
N ALA A 263 7.34 -8.79 -24.78
CA ALA A 263 6.63 -9.60 -23.78
C ALA A 263 7.51 -10.75 -23.28
N SER A 264 8.21 -11.46 -24.17
CA SER A 264 9.10 -12.56 -23.79
C SER A 264 10.30 -12.07 -22.99
N GLU A 265 10.89 -10.92 -23.37
CA GLU A 265 11.97 -10.29 -22.61
C GLU A 265 11.56 -10.00 -21.17
N ASN A 266 10.36 -9.44 -20.94
CA ASN A 266 9.88 -9.17 -19.58
C ASN A 266 9.66 -10.46 -18.77
N LEU A 267 9.22 -11.55 -19.41
CA LEU A 267 9.03 -12.84 -18.75
C LEU A 267 10.37 -13.55 -18.46
N ILE A 268 11.39 -13.36 -19.30
CA ILE A 268 12.75 -13.85 -19.06
C ILE A 268 13.40 -13.04 -17.93
N ASP A 269 13.26 -11.72 -17.95
CA ASP A 269 13.72 -10.85 -16.86
C ASP A 269 13.11 -11.26 -15.52
N LEU A 270 11.81 -11.61 -15.51
CA LEU A 270 11.13 -12.12 -14.32
C LEU A 270 11.75 -13.41 -13.77
N ASP A 271 12.19 -14.33 -14.63
CA ASP A 271 12.80 -15.60 -14.21
C ASP A 271 14.11 -15.42 -13.42
N ALA A 272 14.77 -14.27 -13.57
CA ALA A 272 15.96 -13.90 -12.82
C ALA A 272 15.66 -13.27 -11.44
N LEU A 273 14.38 -13.02 -11.12
CA LEU A 273 13.96 -12.35 -9.89
C LEU A 273 13.49 -13.34 -8.82
N GLU A 274 13.70 -12.96 -7.55
CA GLU A 274 13.07 -13.63 -6.41
C GLU A 274 11.62 -13.14 -6.25
N ALA A 275 10.71 -13.68 -7.06
CA ALA A 275 9.30 -13.29 -7.02
C ALA A 275 8.47 -14.11 -6.02
N PRO A 276 7.47 -13.50 -5.34
CA PRO A 276 6.52 -14.21 -4.48
C PRO A 276 5.76 -15.31 -5.24
N PRO A 277 5.34 -16.41 -4.57
CA PRO A 277 4.60 -17.52 -5.20
C PRO A 277 3.38 -17.09 -6.03
N ILE A 278 2.66 -16.08 -5.56
CA ILE A 278 1.46 -15.56 -6.24
C ILE A 278 1.74 -15.04 -7.66
N VAL A 279 2.94 -14.55 -7.93
CA VAL A 279 3.33 -14.07 -9.26
C VAL A 279 3.47 -15.25 -10.23
N TRP A 280 4.07 -16.35 -9.78
CA TRP A 280 4.19 -17.58 -10.56
C TRP A 280 2.85 -18.25 -10.78
N ASP A 281 1.99 -18.26 -9.76
CA ASP A 281 0.61 -18.77 -9.87
C ASP A 281 -0.18 -17.98 -10.93
N LEU A 282 -0.05 -16.66 -10.95
CA LEU A 282 -0.69 -15.82 -11.96
C LEU A 282 -0.17 -16.14 -13.38
N LEU A 283 1.14 -16.30 -13.54
CA LEU A 283 1.77 -16.60 -14.82
C LEU A 283 1.31 -17.96 -15.37
N SER A 284 1.30 -18.99 -14.52
CA SER A 284 0.87 -20.36 -14.86
C SER A 284 -0.63 -20.41 -15.17
N ASN A 285 -1.48 -19.84 -14.31
CA ASN A 285 -2.94 -19.86 -14.53
C ASN A 285 -3.36 -19.11 -15.79
N SER A 286 -2.67 -18.02 -16.13
CA SER A 286 -2.93 -17.27 -17.35
C SER A 286 -2.31 -17.92 -18.60
N LYS A 287 -1.43 -18.93 -18.45
CA LYS A 287 -0.64 -19.52 -19.54
C LYS A 287 0.05 -18.48 -20.41
N LEU A 288 0.48 -17.36 -19.83
CA LEU A 288 0.96 -16.22 -20.61
C LEU A 288 2.30 -16.56 -21.29
N ARG A 289 3.16 -17.35 -20.64
CA ARG A 289 4.45 -17.76 -21.21
C ARG A 289 4.26 -18.63 -22.45
N GLU A 290 3.42 -19.65 -22.35
CA GLU A 290 3.09 -20.60 -23.41
C GLU A 290 2.43 -19.89 -24.59
N ARG A 291 1.43 -19.03 -24.32
CA ARG A 291 0.77 -18.25 -25.37
C ARG A 291 1.74 -17.30 -26.06
N THR A 292 2.66 -16.68 -25.32
CA THR A 292 3.70 -15.79 -25.89
C THR A 292 4.68 -16.59 -26.75
N ALA A 293 5.13 -17.75 -26.30
CA ALA A 293 6.02 -18.63 -27.07
C ALA A 293 5.34 -19.13 -28.36
N ALA A 294 4.09 -19.57 -28.29
CA ALA A 294 3.32 -20.00 -29.45
C ALA A 294 3.12 -18.85 -30.46
N ALA A 295 2.86 -17.63 -29.98
CA ALA A 295 2.72 -16.45 -30.83
C ALA A 295 4.03 -16.05 -31.51
N LEU A 296 5.16 -16.10 -30.80
CA LEU A 296 6.50 -15.89 -31.38
C LEU A 296 6.80 -16.94 -32.46
N ALA A 297 6.55 -18.21 -32.17
CA ALA A 297 6.76 -19.28 -33.14
C ALA A 297 5.91 -19.09 -34.40
N ALA A 298 4.64 -18.68 -34.25
CA ALA A 298 3.75 -18.37 -35.37
C ALA A 298 4.22 -17.17 -36.22
N GLN A 299 5.01 -16.26 -35.65
CA GLN A 299 5.67 -15.16 -36.37
C GLN A 299 7.01 -15.55 -37.01
N GLY A 300 7.46 -16.80 -36.84
CA GLY A 300 8.76 -17.28 -37.33
C GLY A 300 9.92 -17.05 -36.36
N GLU A 301 9.65 -16.49 -35.17
CA GLU A 301 10.64 -16.20 -34.13
C GLU A 301 10.85 -17.42 -33.21
N LEU A 302 11.04 -18.61 -33.80
CA LEU A 302 11.12 -19.89 -33.08
C LEU A 302 12.23 -19.91 -32.03
N VAL A 303 13.40 -19.33 -32.32
CA VAL A 303 14.52 -19.31 -31.38
C VAL A 303 14.17 -18.53 -30.11
N LYS A 304 13.48 -17.37 -30.25
CA LYS A 304 13.01 -16.59 -29.09
C LYS A 304 11.93 -17.34 -28.32
N ALA A 305 11.02 -18.02 -29.02
CA ALA A 305 10.00 -18.85 -28.39
C ALA A 305 10.62 -19.97 -27.52
N LEU A 306 11.61 -20.69 -28.06
CA LEU A 306 12.32 -21.73 -27.32
C LEU A 306 13.12 -21.14 -26.16
N GLN A 307 13.81 -20.02 -26.35
CA GLN A 307 14.52 -19.33 -25.26
C GLN A 307 13.59 -18.94 -24.11
N LEU A 308 12.37 -18.46 -24.40
CA LEU A 308 11.37 -18.12 -23.39
C LEU A 308 10.92 -19.35 -22.60
N LEU A 309 10.69 -20.49 -23.26
CA LEU A 309 10.31 -21.73 -22.59
C LEU A 309 11.48 -22.31 -21.78
N ASP A 310 12.68 -22.33 -22.34
CA ASP A 310 13.89 -22.81 -21.70
C ASP A 310 14.23 -21.99 -20.43
N SER A 311 14.01 -20.67 -20.46
CA SER A 311 14.15 -19.81 -19.28
C SER A 311 13.20 -20.24 -18.15
N GLY A 312 11.93 -20.50 -18.48
CA GLY A 312 10.94 -20.98 -17.50
C GLY A 312 11.27 -22.36 -16.96
N ILE A 313 11.72 -23.29 -17.81
CA ILE A 313 12.14 -24.65 -17.42
C ILE A 313 13.40 -24.62 -16.55
N LEU A 314 14.33 -23.69 -16.81
CA LEU A 314 15.52 -23.54 -15.97
C LEU A 314 15.16 -23.07 -14.56
N ARG A 315 14.16 -22.20 -14.44
CA ARG A 315 13.61 -21.78 -13.14
C ARG A 315 12.86 -22.91 -12.44
N ASP A 316 12.07 -23.66 -13.20
CA ASP A 316 11.23 -24.75 -12.71
C ASP A 316 11.27 -25.96 -13.64
N ALA A 317 12.19 -26.88 -13.33
CA ALA A 317 12.44 -28.06 -14.15
C ALA A 317 11.30 -29.09 -14.08
N GLU A 318 10.36 -28.93 -13.15
CA GLU A 318 9.24 -29.85 -12.94
C GLU A 318 7.95 -29.35 -13.63
N ASP A 319 8.00 -28.22 -14.34
CA ASP A 319 6.86 -27.68 -15.09
C ASP A 319 6.58 -28.49 -16.36
N ALA A 320 5.69 -29.48 -16.23
CA ALA A 320 5.26 -30.35 -17.32
C ALA A 320 4.56 -29.58 -18.47
N SER A 321 3.92 -28.44 -18.20
CA SER A 321 3.30 -27.61 -19.24
C SER A 321 4.35 -26.99 -20.15
N LEU A 322 5.40 -26.41 -19.59
CA LEU A 322 6.49 -25.82 -20.38
C LEU A 322 7.26 -26.87 -21.19
N LEU A 323 7.51 -28.04 -20.61
CA LEU A 323 8.14 -29.17 -21.31
C LEU A 323 7.27 -29.68 -22.48
N ALA A 324 5.95 -29.71 -22.30
CA ALA A 324 5.01 -30.11 -23.34
C ALA A 324 5.01 -29.11 -24.51
N GLU A 325 4.92 -27.81 -24.22
CA GLU A 325 4.95 -26.76 -25.24
C GLU A 325 6.30 -26.71 -25.97
N ARG A 326 7.40 -26.89 -25.24
CA ARG A 326 8.75 -26.95 -25.85
C ARG A 326 8.84 -28.11 -26.83
N GLY A 327 8.37 -29.29 -26.43
CA GLY A 327 8.34 -30.46 -27.31
C GLY A 327 7.47 -30.23 -28.55
N TRP A 328 6.30 -29.62 -28.37
CA TRP A 328 5.42 -29.26 -29.48
C TRP A 328 6.08 -28.29 -30.48
N LEU A 329 6.73 -27.23 -30.00
CA LEU A 329 7.43 -26.28 -30.87
C LEU A 329 8.58 -26.93 -31.63
N LEU A 330 9.36 -27.79 -30.97
CA LEU A 330 10.46 -28.52 -31.60
C LEU A 330 9.96 -29.48 -32.68
N ALA A 331 8.88 -30.21 -32.44
CA ALA A 331 8.33 -31.14 -33.41
C ALA A 331 7.80 -30.44 -34.67
N ASN A 332 7.21 -29.25 -34.51
CA ASN A 332 6.70 -28.43 -35.62
C ASN A 332 7.78 -27.82 -36.52
N THR A 333 9.06 -28.04 -36.22
CA THR A 333 10.16 -27.69 -37.13
C THR A 333 10.30 -28.66 -38.30
N PHE A 334 9.76 -29.88 -38.16
CA PHE A 334 9.95 -31.00 -39.10
C PHE A 334 11.43 -31.38 -39.34
N GLU A 335 12.35 -30.91 -38.50
CA GLU A 335 13.77 -31.25 -38.57
C GLU A 335 14.05 -32.52 -37.76
N PRO A 336 14.61 -33.59 -38.35
CA PRO A 336 14.75 -34.90 -37.69
C PRO A 336 15.41 -34.85 -36.30
N ASN A 337 16.51 -34.10 -36.17
CA ASN A 337 17.23 -33.98 -34.89
C ASN A 337 16.40 -33.25 -33.81
N LEU A 338 15.54 -32.32 -34.23
CA LEU A 338 14.67 -31.58 -33.30
C LEU A 338 13.43 -32.37 -32.93
N ILE A 339 12.95 -33.27 -33.81
CA ILE A 339 11.87 -34.22 -33.50
C ILE A 339 12.31 -35.20 -32.40
N GLU A 340 13.56 -35.68 -32.41
CA GLU A 340 14.09 -36.50 -31.33
C GLU A 340 14.07 -35.76 -29.99
N ALA A 341 14.56 -34.51 -29.97
CA ALA A 341 14.53 -33.65 -28.79
C ALA A 341 13.09 -33.30 -28.36
N ALA A 342 12.15 -33.23 -29.30
CA ALA A 342 10.74 -33.00 -29.01
C ALA A 342 10.13 -34.16 -28.22
N ILE A 343 10.39 -35.40 -28.65
CA ILE A 343 9.93 -36.60 -27.94
C ILE A 343 10.55 -36.68 -26.55
N GLU A 344 11.85 -36.39 -26.40
CA GLU A 344 12.49 -36.37 -25.08
C GLU A 344 11.82 -35.37 -24.12
N SER A 345 11.50 -34.17 -24.62
CA SER A 345 10.78 -33.14 -23.85
C SER A 345 9.38 -33.61 -23.44
N LEU A 346 8.63 -34.22 -24.36
CA LEU A 346 7.27 -34.74 -24.11
C LEU A 346 7.26 -35.96 -23.19
N ASP A 347 8.25 -36.85 -23.31
CA ASP A 347 8.44 -37.98 -22.44
C ASP A 347 8.74 -37.51 -21.01
N THR A 348 9.61 -36.50 -20.86
CA THR A 348 9.91 -35.90 -19.56
C THR A 348 8.66 -35.27 -18.93
N ALA A 349 7.87 -34.53 -19.70
CA ALA A 349 6.59 -33.98 -19.22
C ALA A 349 5.65 -35.07 -18.68
N LEU A 350 5.56 -36.21 -19.38
CA LEU A 350 4.68 -37.32 -18.99
C LEU A 350 5.26 -38.24 -17.90
N VAL A 351 6.56 -38.14 -17.61
CA VAL A 351 7.15 -38.72 -16.40
C VAL A 351 6.73 -37.90 -15.17
N LEU A 352 6.76 -36.57 -15.28
CA LEU A 352 6.37 -35.65 -14.21
C LEU A 352 4.86 -35.67 -13.96
N GLU A 353 4.07 -35.55 -15.03
CA GLU A 353 2.61 -35.57 -14.96
C GLU A 353 2.03 -36.53 -16.02
N PRO A 354 1.79 -37.82 -15.66
CA PRO A 354 1.35 -38.85 -16.60
C PRO A 354 0.00 -38.60 -17.28
N THR A 355 -0.83 -37.73 -16.69
CA THR A 355 -2.16 -37.36 -17.20
C THR A 355 -2.17 -35.96 -17.81
N HIS A 356 -1.00 -35.37 -18.09
CA HIS A 356 -0.94 -34.01 -18.63
C HIS A 356 -1.55 -33.95 -20.04
N PRO A 357 -2.62 -33.16 -20.26
CA PRO A 357 -3.41 -33.22 -21.50
C PRO A 357 -2.60 -32.83 -22.75
N HIS A 358 -1.82 -31.76 -22.68
CA HIS A 358 -1.06 -31.25 -23.83
C HIS A 358 0.05 -32.23 -24.21
N ALA A 359 0.85 -32.68 -23.25
CA ALA A 359 1.90 -33.67 -23.48
C ALA A 359 1.37 -34.98 -24.09
N LEU A 360 0.23 -35.52 -23.61
CA LEU A 360 -0.40 -36.71 -24.21
C LEU A 360 -0.81 -36.46 -25.66
N ALA A 361 -1.53 -35.37 -25.92
CA ALA A 361 -2.02 -35.04 -27.26
C ALA A 361 -0.86 -34.77 -28.25
N TYR A 362 0.12 -33.95 -27.83
CA TYR A 362 1.28 -33.60 -28.63
C TYR A 362 2.15 -34.81 -28.92
N ARG A 363 2.44 -35.67 -27.93
CA ARG A 363 3.23 -36.88 -28.17
C ARG A 363 2.53 -37.87 -29.08
N ALA A 364 1.21 -38.04 -28.94
CA ALA A 364 0.43 -38.87 -29.84
C ALA A 364 0.52 -38.38 -31.29
N LEU A 365 0.39 -37.07 -31.52
CA LEU A 365 0.50 -36.46 -32.84
C LEU A 365 1.89 -36.63 -33.44
N VAL A 366 2.94 -36.36 -32.67
CA VAL A 366 4.33 -36.51 -33.15
C VAL A 366 4.62 -37.96 -33.51
N ARG A 367 4.21 -38.91 -32.65
CA ARG A 367 4.38 -40.35 -32.91
C ARG A 367 3.65 -40.79 -34.18
N PHE A 368 2.39 -40.38 -34.34
CA PHE A 368 1.58 -40.78 -35.49
C PHE A 368 2.04 -40.13 -36.80
N VAL A 369 2.19 -38.81 -36.80
CA VAL A 369 2.40 -38.03 -38.03
C VAL A 369 3.85 -38.02 -38.47
N LEU A 370 4.81 -37.96 -37.52
CA LEU A 370 6.22 -37.73 -37.83
C LEU A 370 7.10 -38.98 -37.70
N LEU A 371 6.69 -39.94 -36.85
CA LEU A 371 7.49 -41.14 -36.55
C LEU A 371 6.87 -42.46 -37.03
N GLU A 372 5.65 -42.42 -37.57
CA GLU A 372 4.90 -43.61 -38.00
C GLU A 372 4.71 -44.66 -36.86
N ASP A 373 4.75 -44.22 -35.59
CA ASP A 373 4.53 -45.05 -34.41
C ASP A 373 3.05 -45.06 -34.00
N GLU A 374 2.25 -45.83 -34.75
CA GLU A 374 0.81 -45.98 -34.51
C GLU A 374 0.49 -46.59 -33.14
N LEU A 375 1.33 -47.52 -32.67
CA LEU A 375 1.12 -48.21 -31.39
C LEU A 375 1.33 -47.25 -30.22
N GLY A 376 2.42 -46.49 -30.23
CA GLY A 376 2.70 -45.49 -29.20
C GLY A 376 1.70 -44.35 -29.23
N ALA A 377 1.29 -43.89 -30.41
CA ALA A 377 0.24 -42.89 -30.55
C ALA A 377 -1.10 -43.37 -29.97
N THR A 378 -1.53 -44.59 -30.30
CA THR A 378 -2.77 -45.17 -29.76
C THR A 378 -2.73 -45.26 -28.24
N ALA A 379 -1.61 -45.67 -27.65
CA ALA A 379 -1.45 -45.75 -26.20
C ALA A 379 -1.60 -44.38 -25.50
N ASP A 380 -1.09 -43.31 -26.11
CA ASP A 380 -1.22 -41.95 -25.58
C ASP A 380 -2.66 -41.43 -25.72
N ILE A 381 -3.34 -41.74 -26.83
CA ILE A 381 -4.74 -41.37 -27.05
C ILE A 381 -5.67 -42.08 -26.07
N GLU A 382 -5.45 -43.36 -25.77
CA GLU A 382 -6.29 -44.07 -24.79
C GLU A 382 -6.17 -43.42 -23.41
N LYS A 383 -4.96 -43.03 -22.98
CA LYS A 383 -4.78 -42.25 -21.75
C LYS A 383 -5.46 -40.88 -21.82
N PHE A 384 -5.41 -40.20 -22.97
CA PHE A 384 -6.05 -38.91 -23.16
C PHE A 384 -7.58 -39.00 -23.03
N LYS A 385 -8.20 -40.09 -23.52
CA LYS A 385 -9.65 -40.33 -23.39
C LYS A 385 -10.09 -40.58 -21.94
N GLU A 386 -9.19 -41.02 -21.06
CA GLU A 386 -9.48 -41.23 -19.64
C GLU A 386 -9.53 -39.92 -18.83
N LEU A 387 -9.13 -38.79 -19.43
CA LEU A 387 -9.17 -37.48 -18.76
C LEU A 387 -10.61 -37.05 -18.48
N MET A 388 -10.85 -36.54 -17.27
CA MET A 388 -12.19 -36.14 -16.84
C MET A 388 -12.71 -34.91 -17.61
N ASN A 389 -11.83 -33.97 -17.96
CA ASN A 389 -12.15 -32.72 -18.67
C ASN A 389 -11.01 -32.36 -19.63
N PRO A 390 -10.86 -33.07 -20.77
CA PRO A 390 -9.83 -32.74 -21.74
C PRO A 390 -10.09 -31.36 -22.38
N PRO A 391 -9.05 -30.54 -22.65
CA PRO A 391 -9.21 -29.26 -23.33
C PRO A 391 -9.86 -29.40 -24.71
N GLU A 392 -10.92 -28.64 -24.99
CA GLU A 392 -11.69 -28.74 -26.24
C GLU A 392 -10.83 -28.57 -27.49
N LEU A 393 -9.88 -27.63 -27.46
CA LEU A 393 -8.95 -27.40 -28.58
C LEU A 393 -8.07 -28.62 -28.87
N LEU A 394 -7.68 -29.39 -27.85
CA LEU A 394 -6.90 -30.60 -28.04
C LEU A 394 -7.76 -31.74 -28.59
N VAL A 395 -9.02 -31.86 -28.13
CA VAL A 395 -9.98 -32.81 -28.69
C VAL A 395 -10.17 -32.55 -30.18
N GLN A 396 -10.47 -31.30 -30.56
CA GLN A 396 -10.63 -30.91 -31.96
C GLN A 396 -9.34 -31.16 -32.77
N LEU A 397 -8.17 -30.84 -32.23
CA LEU A 397 -6.90 -31.11 -32.88
C LEU A 397 -6.73 -32.61 -33.17
N LEU A 398 -7.00 -33.48 -32.20
CA LEU A 398 -6.88 -34.93 -32.37
C LEU A 398 -7.92 -35.50 -33.35
N GLU A 399 -9.16 -35.00 -33.32
CA GLU A 399 -10.21 -35.37 -34.28
C GLU A 399 -9.83 -34.98 -35.72
N THR A 400 -9.32 -33.76 -35.92
CA THR A 400 -8.92 -33.30 -37.26
C THR A 400 -7.79 -34.12 -37.87
N GLN A 401 -6.96 -34.75 -37.03
CA GLN A 401 -5.86 -35.61 -37.44
C GLN A 401 -6.27 -37.10 -37.50
N GLY A 402 -7.54 -37.43 -37.24
CA GLY A 402 -8.06 -38.79 -37.28
C GLY A 402 -7.59 -39.68 -36.13
N LEU A 403 -7.06 -39.10 -35.06
CA LEU A 403 -6.59 -39.82 -33.87
C LEU A 403 -7.71 -40.04 -32.84
N LEU A 404 -8.76 -39.23 -32.90
CA LEU A 404 -9.93 -39.32 -32.03
C LEU A 404 -11.20 -39.35 -32.90
N ASN A 405 -12.19 -40.16 -32.50
CA ASN A 405 -13.43 -40.41 -33.23
C ASN A 405 -14.65 -39.99 -32.43
#